data_AF-A0A7T0NWL3-F1
#
_entry.id   AF-A0A7T0NWL3-F1
#
_cell.length_a   1.000
_cell.length_b   1.000
_cell.length_c   1.000
_cell.angle_alpha   90.00
_cell.angle_beta   90.00
_cell.angle_gamma   90.00
#
_symmetry.space_group_name_H-M   'P 1'
#
loop_
_entity.id
_entity.type
_entity.pdbx_description
1 polymer ?
#
loop_
_entity_poly.entity_id
_entity_poly.type
_entity_poly.pdbx_seq_one_letter_code
_entity_poly.pdbx_strand_id
1 'polypeptide(L)'
;MTIPDLLGIIEDLAVDSAVVTEESRRLTIEGQSLNGAIRNKLARLLDILSQEDCSGAGVIRVSDTQNLGSDDLSDASYDDEPWRFVLAKSALAKKVPARDVEDTLLFFSLNGFHRWLETVDPFVHPVSPEPDFVNPTTIRVNGLQHAYGSESLWVLPVAAPVPEAKSVSMPPMSEIHGLIHVNAADRSIRVCPSGFALTWGVINENTAGPLLKMSALVLSACLVQELKRVDGRYEATLRGTKRVSMPLEKPGQIIQSQTLAKLVETVAWVYQERPETRLKLVMDRLSIDSQAEDTLLFCMQEYLDVALQQARDSYAFVILERKDAYHKEMRELMKDMKAQADLFAAKVRDLVASLTRDILGILVFIGFSFIGKFDQKNLASLLISDELSLVVKFLAGYLILSCALQLIMHWRDVSLTYRESQKWLDTLQNYTSRKDKEDNFLSLLNKRKKTLYIAMVISGVFYAVLSVVTWNLPCLIQRLLAL
;
A
#
# COMPACT_ATOMS: atom_id res chain seq x y z
N MET A 1 38.16 -9.06 33.86
CA MET A 1 37.78 -7.77 34.50
C MET A 1 37.47 -6.84 33.34
N THR A 2 36.18 -6.62 33.07
CA THR A 2 35.58 -6.93 31.75
C THR A 2 34.85 -5.75 31.10
N ILE A 3 35.47 -4.58 30.89
CA ILE A 3 34.91 -3.29 30.39
C ILE A 3 34.62 -2.25 31.49
N PRO A 4 34.02 -2.56 32.65
CA PRO A 4 33.84 -1.59 33.74
C PRO A 4 35.15 -0.96 34.24
N ASP A 5 36.23 -1.75 34.32
CA ASP A 5 37.55 -1.25 34.74
C ASP A 5 38.16 -0.31 33.69
N LEU A 6 37.91 -0.59 32.42
CA LEU A 6 38.35 0.25 31.30
C LEU A 6 37.56 1.56 31.24
N LEU A 7 36.26 1.52 31.58
CA LEU A 7 35.43 2.71 31.73
C LEU A 7 35.96 3.65 32.81
N GLY A 8 36.25 3.12 34.01
CA GLY A 8 36.77 3.93 35.11
C GLY A 8 38.09 4.62 34.79
N ILE A 9 39.03 3.93 34.13
CA ILE A 9 40.31 4.54 33.74
C ILE A 9 40.13 5.60 32.64
N ILE A 10 39.23 5.37 31.68
CA ILE A 10 38.94 6.36 30.63
C ILE A 10 38.28 7.61 31.23
N GLU A 11 37.37 7.45 32.19
CA GLU A 11 36.78 8.58 32.93
C GLU A 11 37.85 9.36 33.69
N ASP A 12 38.73 8.66 34.42
CA ASP A 12 39.85 9.27 35.16
C ASP A 12 40.84 9.98 34.23
N LEU A 13 41.07 9.45 33.02
CA LEU A 13 41.97 10.05 32.03
C LEU A 13 41.32 11.26 31.35
N ALA A 14 40.00 11.22 31.14
CA ALA A 14 39.23 12.32 30.57
C ALA A 14 39.23 13.56 31.48
N VAL A 15 39.25 13.39 32.81
CA VAL A 15 39.32 14.51 33.78
C VAL A 15 40.62 15.29 33.65
N ASP A 16 41.75 14.62 33.38
CA ASP A 16 43.07 15.24 33.25
C ASP A 16 43.38 15.67 31.81
N SER A 17 42.43 15.52 30.89
CA SER A 17 42.59 15.83 29.48
C SER A 17 42.09 17.22 29.12
N ALA A 18 42.66 17.81 28.06
CA ALA A 18 42.20 19.07 27.49
C ALA A 18 41.04 18.86 26.51
N VAL A 19 41.07 17.77 25.73
CA VAL A 19 40.06 17.48 24.70
C VAL A 19 39.72 16.00 24.71
N VAL A 20 38.41 15.69 24.70
CA VAL A 20 37.88 14.35 24.50
C VAL A 20 36.93 14.36 23.32
N THR A 21 37.29 13.63 22.28
CA THR A 21 36.48 13.45 21.06
C THR A 21 36.12 11.99 20.91
N GLU A 22 34.82 11.71 20.91
CA GLU A 22 34.29 10.36 20.79
C GLU A 22 33.46 10.23 19.51
N GLU A 23 33.89 9.34 18.62
CA GLU A 23 33.27 9.03 17.33
C GLU A 23 32.64 7.62 17.37
N SER A 24 31.98 7.17 16.30
CA SER A 24 31.35 5.84 16.22
C SER A 24 32.31 4.68 16.58
N ARG A 25 33.51 4.68 16.01
CA ARG A 25 34.51 3.59 16.15
C ARG A 25 35.81 4.00 16.84
N ARG A 26 35.96 5.27 17.21
CA ARG A 26 37.20 5.81 17.73
C ARG A 26 36.95 6.71 18.95
N LEU A 27 37.85 6.65 19.92
CA LEU A 27 37.95 7.63 21.00
C LEU A 27 39.33 8.28 20.92
N THR A 28 39.38 9.61 21.02
CA THR A 28 40.62 10.38 21.07
C THR A 28 40.59 11.25 22.33
N ILE A 29 41.64 11.13 23.14
CA ILE A 29 41.85 11.91 24.36
C ILE A 29 43.18 12.64 24.23
N GLU A 30 43.21 13.95 24.46
CA GLU A 30 44.39 14.78 24.30
C GLU A 30 44.65 15.60 25.56
N GLY A 31 45.91 15.73 25.97
CA GLY A 31 46.32 16.55 27.11
C GLY A 31 47.59 17.36 26.81
N GLN A 32 47.80 18.41 27.61
CA GLN A 32 48.84 19.42 27.34
C GLN A 32 50.22 19.04 27.86
N SER A 33 50.30 18.33 28.99
CA SER A 33 51.55 17.90 29.61
C SER A 33 51.39 16.47 30.08
N LEU A 34 52.31 15.60 29.64
CA LEU A 34 52.44 14.24 30.13
C LEU A 34 53.19 14.28 31.46
N ASN A 35 52.67 13.56 32.46
CA ASN A 35 53.30 13.42 33.77
C ASN A 35 53.24 11.96 34.24
N GLY A 36 53.93 11.65 35.35
CA GLY A 36 53.97 10.29 35.91
C GLY A 36 52.60 9.70 36.25
N ALA A 37 51.62 10.51 36.66
CA ALA A 37 50.26 10.03 36.95
C ALA A 37 49.53 9.61 35.67
N ILE A 38 49.63 10.41 34.61
CA ILE A 38 49.04 10.12 33.29
C ILE A 38 49.72 8.90 32.65
N ARG A 39 51.05 8.79 32.74
CA ARG A 39 51.78 7.59 32.25
C ARG A 39 51.31 6.31 32.92
N ASN A 40 51.12 6.34 34.23
CA ASN A 40 50.58 5.19 34.97
C ASN A 40 49.14 4.83 34.54
N LYS A 41 48.27 5.82 34.31
CA LYS A 41 46.92 5.60 33.80
C LYS A 41 46.94 4.99 32.39
N LEU A 42 47.77 5.51 31.50
CA LEU A 42 47.93 5.03 30.11
C LEU A 42 48.51 3.61 30.06
N ALA A 43 49.54 3.31 30.86
CA ALA A 43 50.13 1.98 30.95
C ALA A 43 49.09 0.95 31.43
N ARG A 44 48.35 1.27 32.50
CA ARG A 44 47.27 0.42 33.00
C ARG A 44 46.17 0.19 31.96
N LEU A 45 45.86 1.20 31.15
CA LEU A 45 44.88 1.08 30.07
C LEU A 45 45.38 0.11 28.98
N LEU A 46 46.63 0.22 28.55
CA LEU A 46 47.24 -0.71 27.58
C LEU A 46 47.29 -2.14 28.12
N ASP A 47 47.61 -2.32 29.40
CA ASP A 47 47.60 -3.63 30.05
C ASP A 47 46.21 -4.28 30.00
N ILE A 48 45.15 -3.52 30.34
CA ILE A 48 43.77 -4.05 30.27
C ILE A 48 43.38 -4.39 28.83
N LEU A 49 43.73 -3.55 27.85
CA LEU A 49 43.49 -3.86 26.44
C LEU A 49 44.19 -5.15 26.01
N SER A 50 45.40 -5.39 26.49
CA SER A 50 46.14 -6.62 26.21
C SER A 50 45.51 -7.85 26.84
N GLN A 51 45.03 -7.74 28.09
CA GLN A 51 44.32 -8.80 28.80
C GLN A 51 42.98 -9.16 28.14
N GLU A 52 42.36 -8.20 27.46
CA GLU A 52 41.12 -8.37 26.73
C GLU A 52 41.35 -8.73 25.25
N ASP A 53 42.48 -9.32 24.86
CA ASP A 53 42.79 -9.69 23.46
C ASP A 53 42.59 -8.55 22.43
N CYS A 54 42.68 -7.30 22.90
CA CYS A 54 42.52 -6.09 22.10
C CYS A 54 43.86 -5.35 21.92
N SER A 55 44.98 -6.09 21.99
CA SER A 55 46.32 -5.55 21.80
C SER A 55 46.42 -4.79 20.47
N GLY A 56 46.96 -3.57 20.52
CA GLY A 56 47.07 -2.68 19.36
C GLY A 56 45.82 -1.82 19.06
N ALA A 57 44.74 -1.95 19.83
CA ALA A 57 43.60 -1.06 19.74
C ALA A 57 43.90 0.36 20.25
N GLY A 58 44.84 0.48 21.20
CA GLY A 58 45.29 1.75 21.78
C GLY A 58 46.62 2.20 21.20
N VAL A 59 46.72 3.47 20.80
CA VAL A 59 47.95 4.11 20.33
C VAL A 59 48.15 5.41 21.12
N ILE A 60 49.36 5.59 21.66
CA ILE A 60 49.76 6.82 22.36
C ILE A 60 50.71 7.58 21.44
N ARG A 61 50.50 8.89 21.32
CA ARG A 61 51.36 9.82 20.60
C ARG A 61 51.81 10.96 21.50
N VAL A 62 53.06 11.36 21.37
CA VAL A 62 53.63 12.53 22.04
C VAL A 62 54.23 13.48 21.01
N SER A 63 54.04 14.79 21.22
CA SER A 63 54.53 15.87 20.35
C SER A 63 54.17 15.68 18.87
N ASP A 64 52.99 15.10 18.61
CA ASP A 64 52.40 14.78 17.28
C ASP A 64 53.25 13.93 16.32
N THR A 65 54.40 13.41 16.77
CA THR A 65 55.43 12.84 15.87
C THR A 65 55.89 11.46 16.26
N GLN A 66 55.86 11.10 17.56
CA GLN A 66 56.34 9.80 18.04
C GLN A 66 55.19 8.97 18.62
N ASN A 67 55.04 7.72 18.17
CA ASN A 67 54.17 6.75 18.83
C ASN A 67 54.94 6.11 20.00
N LEU A 68 54.35 6.08 21.19
CA LEU A 68 54.91 5.42 22.36
C LEU A 68 54.31 4.02 22.55
N GLY A 69 55.16 3.04 22.79
CA GLY A 69 54.78 1.71 23.27
C GLY A 69 54.64 1.68 24.79
N SER A 70 54.23 0.52 25.32
CA SER A 70 54.12 0.31 26.78
C SER A 70 55.46 0.50 27.49
N ASP A 71 56.56 0.08 26.86
CA ASP A 71 57.90 0.15 27.45
C ASP A 71 58.40 1.60 27.56
N ASP A 72 58.01 2.46 26.60
CA ASP A 72 58.41 3.87 26.54
C ASP A 72 57.71 4.73 27.61
N LEU A 73 56.58 4.27 28.16
CA LEU A 73 55.85 4.97 29.23
C LEU A 73 56.59 4.95 30.58
N SER A 74 57.68 4.19 30.69
CA SER A 74 58.56 4.25 31.86
C SER A 74 59.59 5.37 31.77
N ASP A 75 59.80 5.95 30.58
CA ASP A 75 60.77 7.02 30.36
C ASP A 75 60.20 8.40 30.76
N ALA A 76 60.98 9.13 31.57
CA ALA A 76 60.67 10.49 32.00
C ALA A 76 61.08 11.55 30.95
N SER A 77 61.75 11.15 29.86
CA SER A 77 62.18 12.06 28.79
C SER A 77 61.05 12.81 28.09
N TYR A 78 59.81 12.33 28.23
CA TYR A 78 58.61 12.88 27.63
C TYR A 78 57.76 13.69 28.60
N ASP A 79 58.24 13.96 29.82
CA ASP A 79 57.56 14.83 30.77
C ASP A 79 57.32 16.23 30.16
N ASP A 80 56.17 16.82 30.49
CA ASP A 80 55.71 18.14 30.02
C ASP A 80 55.37 18.28 28.53
N GLU A 81 55.52 17.22 27.74
CA GLU A 81 55.12 17.21 26.33
C GLU A 81 53.61 16.95 26.16
N PRO A 82 52.96 17.49 25.10
CA PRO A 82 51.56 17.21 24.82
C PRO A 82 51.39 15.77 24.35
N TRP A 83 50.30 15.14 24.78
CA TRP A 83 50.02 13.74 24.51
C TRP A 83 48.63 13.55 23.90
N ARG A 84 48.52 12.50 23.08
CA ARG A 84 47.27 12.06 22.46
C ARG A 84 47.16 10.55 22.58
N PHE A 85 46.08 10.09 23.19
CA PHE A 85 45.68 8.69 23.19
C PHE A 85 44.55 8.46 22.19
N VAL A 86 44.69 7.45 21.34
CA VAL A 86 43.70 7.03 20.36
C VAL A 86 43.32 5.58 20.60
N LEU A 87 42.03 5.32 20.77
CA LEU A 87 41.48 3.98 20.96
C LEU A 87 40.54 3.62 19.80
N ALA A 88 40.83 2.51 19.11
CA ALA A 88 39.92 1.84 18.20
C ALA A 88 38.93 0.98 18.99
N LYS A 89 37.64 1.32 18.91
CA LYS A 89 36.58 0.73 19.75
C LYS A 89 36.03 -0.59 19.21
N SER A 90 36.27 -0.91 17.94
CA SER A 90 35.62 -2.04 17.25
C SER A 90 35.89 -3.41 17.89
N ALA A 91 37.11 -3.65 18.38
CA ALA A 91 37.45 -4.92 19.04
C ALA A 91 36.71 -5.08 20.38
N LEU A 92 36.64 -4.01 21.17
CA LEU A 92 35.90 -3.98 22.43
C LEU A 92 34.39 -4.10 22.22
N ALA A 93 33.84 -3.40 21.24
CA ALA A 93 32.41 -3.42 20.97
C ALA A 93 31.91 -4.83 20.59
N LYS A 94 32.70 -5.61 19.84
CA LYS A 94 32.38 -7.01 19.48
C LYS A 94 32.26 -7.96 20.68
N LYS A 95 32.72 -7.58 21.87
CA LYS A 95 32.61 -8.38 23.09
C LYS A 95 31.28 -8.21 23.81
N VAL A 96 30.48 -7.21 23.44
CA VAL A 96 29.19 -6.88 24.09
C VAL A 96 28.01 -6.87 23.12
N PRO A 97 27.84 -7.91 22.27
CA PRO A 97 26.69 -7.99 21.39
C PRO A 97 25.40 -8.17 22.19
N ALA A 98 24.28 -7.76 21.61
CA ALA A 98 22.93 -8.04 22.06
C ALA A 98 22.15 -8.93 21.09
N ARG A 99 22.66 -9.15 19.86
CA ARG A 99 22.04 -9.98 18.81
C ARG A 99 23.08 -10.87 18.13
N ASP A 100 22.60 -11.93 17.49
CA ASP A 100 23.46 -12.90 16.78
C ASP A 100 24.19 -12.28 15.57
N VAL A 101 23.48 -11.42 14.83
CA VAL A 101 24.00 -10.72 13.64
C VAL A 101 23.68 -9.25 13.79
N GLU A 102 24.69 -8.47 14.14
CA GLU A 102 24.58 -7.02 14.27
C GLU A 102 25.94 -6.32 14.11
N ASP A 103 25.86 -5.02 13.90
CA ASP A 103 26.95 -4.13 14.21
C ASP A 103 26.88 -3.70 15.69
N THR A 104 28.01 -3.65 16.38
CA THR A 104 28.07 -3.20 17.77
C THR A 104 28.95 -1.96 17.89
N LEU A 105 28.42 -0.94 18.55
CA LEU A 105 29.12 0.29 18.88
C LEU A 105 29.22 0.44 20.40
N LEU A 106 30.31 1.03 20.87
CA LEU A 106 30.55 1.27 22.29
C LEU A 106 30.85 2.76 22.48
N PHE A 107 30.16 3.39 23.42
CA PHE A 107 30.39 4.76 23.85
C PHE A 107 30.73 4.78 25.34
N PHE A 108 31.85 5.43 25.67
CA PHE A 108 32.38 5.57 27.02
C PHE A 108 31.69 6.70 27.80
N SER A 109 30.92 7.56 27.13
CA SER A 109 30.13 8.60 27.79
C SER A 109 28.81 8.89 27.05
N LEU A 110 27.78 9.27 27.80
CA LEU A 110 26.51 9.74 27.23
C LEU A 110 26.70 11.03 26.41
N ASN A 111 27.56 11.94 26.89
CA ASN A 111 27.86 13.19 26.20
C ASN A 111 28.60 12.96 24.87
N GLY A 112 29.56 12.03 24.83
CA GLY A 112 30.27 11.66 23.61
C GLY A 112 29.32 11.05 22.57
N PHE A 113 28.43 10.16 23.02
CA PHE A 113 27.35 9.63 22.20
C PHE A 113 26.44 10.73 21.62
N HIS A 114 26.00 11.69 22.43
CA HIS A 114 25.16 12.80 21.96
C HIS A 114 25.86 13.68 20.94
N ARG A 115 27.11 14.09 21.20
CA ARG A 115 27.90 14.90 20.26
C ARG A 115 28.12 14.18 18.94
N TRP A 116 28.37 12.88 18.95
CA TRP A 116 28.49 12.10 17.72
C TRP A 116 27.18 12.10 16.92
N LEU A 117 26.04 11.85 17.58
CA LEU A 117 24.72 11.85 16.93
C LEU A 117 24.39 13.20 16.27
N GLU A 118 24.87 14.33 16.80
CA GLU A 118 24.70 15.65 16.18
C GLU A 118 25.42 15.80 14.82
N THR A 119 26.40 14.93 14.53
CA THR A 119 27.10 14.91 13.24
C THR A 119 26.45 13.99 12.20
N VAL A 120 25.51 13.15 12.62
CA VAL A 120 24.84 12.16 11.77
C VAL A 120 23.69 12.82 11.00
N ASP A 121 23.72 12.71 9.67
CA ASP A 121 22.60 13.08 8.79
C ASP A 121 21.75 11.84 8.50
N PRO A 122 20.51 11.73 9.03
CA PRO A 122 19.70 10.52 8.87
C PRO A 122 19.20 10.30 7.45
N PHE A 123 19.31 11.31 6.57
CA PHE A 123 18.80 11.26 5.20
C PHE A 123 19.86 10.91 4.16
N VAL A 124 21.12 10.71 4.54
CA VAL A 124 22.20 10.38 3.62
C VAL A 124 22.72 8.97 3.93
N HIS A 125 23.23 8.29 2.90
CA HIS A 125 23.96 7.05 3.14
C HIS A 125 25.23 7.33 3.95
N PRO A 126 25.48 6.59 5.03
CA PRO A 126 26.70 6.75 5.81
C PRO A 126 27.90 6.39 4.96
N VAL A 127 29.00 7.12 5.18
CA VAL A 127 30.29 6.81 4.58
C VAL A 127 31.09 6.03 5.61
N SER A 128 31.64 4.88 5.21
CA SER A 128 32.51 4.07 6.08
C SER A 128 33.57 4.95 6.76
N PRO A 129 33.77 4.85 8.08
CA PRO A 129 33.37 3.75 8.97
C PRO A 129 32.03 3.92 9.71
N GLU A 130 31.21 4.91 9.34
CA GLU A 130 29.94 5.17 10.02
C GLU A 130 28.93 4.03 9.83
N PRO A 131 28.15 3.69 10.89
CA PRO A 131 27.18 2.60 10.85
C PRO A 131 25.99 2.95 9.95
N ASP A 132 25.44 1.94 9.27
CA ASP A 132 24.16 2.06 8.59
C ASP A 132 23.06 1.40 9.43
N PHE A 133 22.24 2.22 10.08
CA PHE A 133 21.17 1.75 10.96
C PHE A 133 20.03 1.03 10.23
N VAL A 134 20.05 0.95 8.89
CA VAL A 134 19.20 -0.02 8.17
C VAL A 134 19.54 -1.46 8.57
N ASN A 135 20.81 -1.73 8.88
CA ASN A 135 21.24 -3.02 9.40
C ASN A 135 21.08 -3.07 10.93
N PRO A 136 20.80 -4.27 11.50
CA PRO A 136 20.77 -4.44 12.95
C PRO A 136 22.03 -3.89 13.61
N THR A 137 21.88 -2.90 14.49
CA THR A 137 22.95 -2.18 15.16
C THR A 137 22.62 -2.01 16.63
N THR A 138 23.54 -2.41 17.52
CA THR A 138 23.42 -2.17 18.96
C THR A 138 24.48 -1.18 19.43
N ILE A 139 24.04 -0.14 20.11
CA ILE A 139 24.88 0.91 20.70
C ILE A 139 24.88 0.72 22.22
N ARG A 140 26.05 0.39 22.77
CA ARG A 140 26.30 0.30 24.21
C ARG A 140 26.80 1.65 24.71
N VAL A 141 26.08 2.28 25.63
CA VAL A 141 26.40 3.63 26.12
C VAL A 141 26.61 3.62 27.63
N ASN A 142 27.77 4.11 28.07
CA ASN A 142 28.05 4.32 29.49
C ASN A 142 27.32 5.58 30.01
N GLY A 143 26.82 5.49 31.24
CA GLY A 143 25.96 6.52 31.85
C GLY A 143 24.49 6.48 31.38
N LEU A 144 24.12 5.58 30.47
CA LEU A 144 22.72 5.38 30.10
C LEU A 144 22.01 4.53 31.16
N GLN A 145 20.83 4.97 31.60
CA GLN A 145 20.06 4.29 32.65
C GLN A 145 19.05 3.28 32.10
N HIS A 146 18.37 3.63 31.00
CA HIS A 146 17.27 2.85 30.46
C HIS A 146 17.50 2.56 28.96
N ALA A 147 17.14 1.36 28.53
CA ALA A 147 17.20 0.96 27.14
C ALA A 147 16.06 1.57 26.31
N TYR A 148 16.34 1.85 25.04
CA TYR A 148 15.36 2.28 24.04
C TYR A 148 15.86 1.99 22.62
N GLY A 149 14.96 2.00 21.64
CA GLY A 149 15.38 1.74 20.26
C GLY A 149 14.26 1.62 19.23
N SER A 150 14.67 1.21 18.03
CA SER A 150 13.84 0.81 16.89
C SER A 150 13.95 -0.71 16.67
N GLU A 151 13.41 -1.19 15.56
CA GLU A 151 13.57 -2.58 15.10
C GLU A 151 15.05 -2.92 14.83
N SER A 152 15.76 -2.10 14.07
CA SER A 152 17.16 -2.32 13.72
C SER A 152 18.15 -1.65 14.68
N LEU A 153 17.80 -0.57 15.37
CA LEU A 153 18.72 0.18 16.23
C LEU A 153 18.38 0.02 17.71
N TRP A 154 19.27 -0.57 18.50
CA TRP A 154 19.09 -0.71 19.96
C TRP A 154 20.11 0.13 20.70
N VAL A 155 19.67 0.94 21.66
CA VAL A 155 20.55 1.71 22.54
C VAL A 155 20.41 1.16 23.96
N LEU A 156 21.49 0.58 24.46
CA LEU A 156 21.50 -0.17 25.72
C LEU A 156 22.61 0.36 26.64
N PRO A 157 22.40 0.31 27.97
CA PRO A 157 23.51 0.43 28.91
C PRO A 157 24.56 -0.67 28.65
N VAL A 158 25.83 -0.39 28.95
CA VAL A 158 26.98 -1.27 28.62
C VAL A 158 26.80 -2.70 29.12
N ALA A 159 26.29 -2.87 30.35
CA ALA A 159 26.09 -4.18 30.98
C ALA A 159 24.62 -4.62 31.02
N ALA A 160 23.71 -3.95 30.30
CA ALA A 160 22.30 -4.31 30.34
C ALA A 160 22.03 -5.63 29.61
N PRO A 161 21.11 -6.48 30.12
CA PRO A 161 20.65 -7.66 29.41
C PRO A 161 19.91 -7.27 28.13
N VAL A 162 19.76 -8.25 27.22
CA VAL A 162 18.98 -8.08 25.99
C VAL A 162 17.51 -7.79 26.36
N PRO A 163 16.92 -6.73 25.80
CA PRO A 163 15.53 -6.38 26.12
C PRO A 163 14.53 -7.31 25.40
N GLU A 164 13.45 -7.69 26.09
CA GLU A 164 12.26 -8.29 25.47
C GLU A 164 11.38 -7.20 24.84
N ALA A 165 11.88 -6.55 23.78
CA ALA A 165 11.19 -5.45 23.13
C ALA A 165 10.29 -5.93 21.99
N LYS A 166 9.04 -5.45 21.95
CA LYS A 166 8.16 -5.53 20.78
C LYS A 166 8.21 -4.20 20.04
N SER A 167 8.90 -4.16 18.90
CA SER A 167 8.92 -2.98 18.04
C SER A 167 7.64 -2.88 17.21
N VAL A 168 7.25 -1.65 16.88
CA VAL A 168 6.22 -1.39 15.87
C VAL A 168 6.91 -1.46 14.51
N SER A 169 6.42 -2.32 13.61
CA SER A 169 6.93 -2.42 12.25
C SER A 169 6.69 -1.10 11.51
N MET A 170 7.76 -0.50 10.98
CA MET A 170 7.68 0.69 10.16
C MET A 170 7.60 0.32 8.66
N PRO A 171 7.02 1.18 7.82
CA PRO A 171 6.98 0.93 6.38
C PRO A 171 8.39 0.86 5.78
N PRO A 172 8.63 -0.03 4.81
CA PRO A 172 9.92 -0.13 4.15
C PRO A 172 10.19 1.13 3.30
N MET A 173 11.48 1.45 3.11
CA MET A 173 11.92 2.59 2.31
C MET A 173 11.29 2.62 0.90
N SER A 174 11.11 1.46 0.26
CA SER A 174 10.52 1.37 -1.07
C SER A 174 9.08 1.89 -1.14
N GLU A 175 8.27 1.62 -0.11
CA GLU A 175 6.89 2.11 -0.06
C GLU A 175 6.84 3.62 0.16
N ILE A 176 7.76 4.14 0.98
CA ILE A 176 7.84 5.57 1.28
C ILE A 176 8.24 6.35 0.03
N HIS A 177 9.33 5.95 -0.63
CA HIS A 177 9.80 6.59 -1.86
C HIS A 177 8.86 6.37 -3.06
N GLY A 178 7.95 5.41 -2.99
CA GLY A 178 6.87 5.27 -3.96
C GLY A 178 5.81 6.37 -3.86
N LEU A 179 5.71 7.06 -2.71
CA LEU A 179 4.70 8.10 -2.46
C LEU A 179 5.29 9.50 -2.34
N ILE A 180 6.46 9.62 -1.72
CA ILE A 180 7.13 10.91 -1.50
C ILE A 180 8.16 11.14 -2.60
N HIS A 181 8.35 12.40 -2.99
CA HIS A 181 9.38 12.78 -3.94
C HIS A 181 10.61 13.29 -3.19
N VAL A 182 11.76 12.67 -3.42
CA VAL A 182 13.03 13.13 -2.86
C VAL A 182 13.85 13.81 -3.95
N ASN A 183 14.42 14.98 -3.66
CA ASN A 183 15.23 15.71 -4.63
C ASN A 183 16.42 16.41 -3.96
N ALA A 184 17.61 16.14 -4.46
CA ALA A 184 18.83 16.81 -4.05
C ALA A 184 19.78 16.91 -5.24
N ALA A 185 20.41 18.07 -5.36
CA ALA A 185 21.38 18.32 -6.44
C ALA A 185 22.75 17.69 -6.15
N ASP A 186 23.09 17.49 -4.88
CA ASP A 186 24.43 17.20 -4.39
C ASP A 186 24.61 15.78 -3.83
N ARG A 187 23.55 15.14 -3.30
CA ARG A 187 23.61 13.80 -2.70
C ARG A 187 22.32 13.01 -2.89
N SER A 188 22.37 11.67 -2.83
CA SER A 188 21.16 10.87 -2.75
C SER A 188 20.51 10.99 -1.36
N ILE A 189 19.24 11.38 -1.33
CA ILE A 189 18.41 11.41 -0.12
C ILE A 189 17.74 10.06 0.05
N ARG A 190 17.72 9.55 1.29
CA ARG A 190 16.95 8.37 1.72
C ARG A 190 16.08 8.69 2.92
N VAL A 191 14.79 8.37 2.87
CA VAL A 191 13.90 8.38 4.05
C VAL A 191 13.68 6.94 4.48
N CYS A 192 14.26 6.54 5.63
CA CYS A 192 14.26 5.16 6.10
C CYS A 192 13.89 5.07 7.59
N PRO A 193 12.60 4.94 7.93
CA PRO A 193 12.14 4.93 9.32
C PRO A 193 12.54 3.67 10.08
N SER A 194 12.75 2.51 9.43
CA SER A 194 13.21 1.31 10.15
C SER A 194 14.51 1.54 10.94
N GLY A 195 15.43 2.34 10.38
CA GLY A 195 16.72 2.64 10.98
C GLY A 195 16.69 3.64 12.14
N PHE A 196 15.69 4.52 12.18
CA PHE A 196 15.68 5.66 13.11
C PHE A 196 14.43 5.78 13.98
N ALA A 197 13.31 5.12 13.61
CA ALA A 197 12.05 5.24 14.31
C ALA A 197 12.10 4.57 15.69
N LEU A 198 12.26 5.37 16.72
CA LEU A 198 12.25 4.87 18.09
C LEU A 198 10.82 4.46 18.47
N THR A 199 10.62 3.18 18.78
CA THR A 199 9.29 2.57 18.97
C THR A 199 9.12 1.84 20.30
N TRP A 200 10.20 1.64 21.05
CA TRP A 200 10.15 0.94 22.34
C TRP A 200 11.15 1.51 23.35
N GLY A 201 10.93 1.18 24.62
CA GLY A 201 11.78 1.59 25.74
C GLY A 201 11.45 2.97 26.30
N VAL A 202 12.31 3.46 27.20
CA VAL A 202 12.09 4.75 27.90
C VAL A 202 12.74 5.87 27.09
N ILE A 203 11.95 6.46 26.18
CA ILE A 203 12.41 7.56 25.32
C ILE A 203 12.15 8.89 26.05
N ASN A 204 13.21 9.47 26.62
CA ASN A 204 13.16 10.77 27.30
C ASN A 204 14.11 11.78 26.63
N GLU A 205 13.83 13.08 26.77
CA GLU A 205 14.59 14.14 26.09
C GLU A 205 16.05 14.21 26.58
N ASN A 206 16.32 13.86 27.83
CA ASN A 206 17.65 13.99 28.44
C ASN A 206 18.64 12.91 28.00
N THR A 207 18.19 11.69 27.74
CA THR A 207 19.06 10.56 27.36
C THR A 207 18.96 10.23 25.88
N ALA A 208 17.78 10.40 25.27
CA ALA A 208 17.54 10.08 23.87
C ALA A 208 17.49 11.31 22.95
N GLY A 209 17.63 12.54 23.46
CA GLY A 209 17.37 13.80 22.76
C GLY A 209 17.81 13.85 21.28
N PRO A 210 19.11 13.68 20.96
CA PRO A 210 19.55 13.74 19.56
C PRO A 210 18.93 12.65 18.67
N LEU A 211 18.77 11.43 19.18
CA LEU A 211 18.16 10.33 18.42
C LEU A 211 16.64 10.48 18.30
N LEU A 212 15.98 11.04 19.32
CA LEU A 212 14.58 11.43 19.31
C LEU A 212 14.31 12.46 18.20
N LYS A 213 15.18 13.47 18.10
CA LYS A 213 15.13 14.47 17.02
C LYS A 213 15.29 13.82 15.64
N MET A 214 16.29 12.96 15.45
CA MET A 214 16.47 12.23 14.17
C MET A 214 15.27 11.35 13.82
N SER A 215 14.73 10.63 14.81
CA SER A 215 13.51 9.83 14.64
C SER A 215 12.34 10.70 14.18
N ALA A 216 12.15 11.85 14.83
CA ALA A 216 11.09 12.79 14.46
C ALA A 216 11.29 13.36 13.06
N LEU A 217 12.51 13.71 12.67
CA LEU A 217 12.84 14.17 11.32
C LEU A 217 12.47 13.13 10.25
N VAL A 218 12.91 11.89 10.43
CA VAL A 218 12.67 10.80 9.48
C VAL A 218 11.19 10.48 9.37
N LEU A 219 10.48 10.39 10.50
CA LEU A 219 9.04 10.12 10.49
C LEU A 219 8.24 11.28 9.90
N SER A 220 8.63 12.53 10.17
CA SER A 220 7.98 13.70 9.57
C SER A 220 8.17 13.72 8.05
N ALA A 221 9.37 13.35 7.56
CA ALA A 221 9.66 13.21 6.15
C ALA A 221 8.85 12.08 5.46
N CYS A 222 8.30 11.12 6.22
CA CYS A 222 7.37 10.13 5.67
C CYS A 222 5.97 10.71 5.40
N LEU A 223 5.66 11.89 5.93
CA LEU A 223 4.33 12.51 5.90
C LEU A 223 4.23 13.72 4.97
N VAL A 224 5.16 13.83 4.00
CA VAL A 224 5.22 14.96 3.06
C VAL A 224 5.08 14.51 1.62
N GLN A 225 4.77 15.45 0.73
CA GLN A 225 4.74 15.16 -0.70
C GLN A 225 6.16 15.14 -1.28
N GLU A 226 7.00 16.05 -0.80
CA GLU A 226 8.34 16.25 -1.33
C GLU A 226 9.32 16.62 -0.21
N LEU A 227 10.51 16.03 -0.23
CA LEU A 227 11.65 16.39 0.61
C LEU A 227 12.81 16.80 -0.30
N LYS A 228 13.27 18.04 -0.14
CA LYS A 228 14.37 18.63 -0.90
C LYS A 228 15.57 18.94 -0.02
N ARG A 229 16.76 18.89 -0.60
CA ARG A 229 17.96 19.50 -0.02
C ARG A 229 18.40 20.67 -0.89
N VAL A 230 18.42 21.87 -0.31
CA VAL A 230 18.81 23.13 -0.96
C VAL A 230 19.79 23.84 -0.03
N ASP A 231 20.96 24.23 -0.56
CA ASP A 231 22.02 24.94 0.19
C ASP A 231 22.39 24.27 1.54
N GLY A 232 22.42 22.92 1.54
CA GLY A 232 22.75 22.12 2.72
C GLY A 232 21.63 22.03 3.78
N ARG A 233 20.43 22.55 3.50
CA ARG A 233 19.26 22.47 4.38
C ARG A 233 18.16 21.62 3.75
N TYR A 234 17.39 20.96 4.60
CA TYR A 234 16.22 20.20 4.16
C TYR A 234 14.97 21.07 4.16
N GLU A 235 14.25 21.06 3.04
CA GLU A 235 12.95 21.67 2.88
C GLU A 235 11.91 20.60 2.60
N ALA A 236 10.77 20.69 3.26
CA ALA A 236 9.66 19.78 3.08
C ALA A 236 8.47 20.51 2.45
N THR A 237 7.77 19.85 1.53
CA THR A 237 6.57 20.38 0.91
C THR A 237 5.36 19.53 1.27
N LEU A 238 4.38 20.16 1.91
CA LEU A 238 3.04 19.61 2.09
C LEU A 238 2.19 20.03 0.89
N ARG A 239 1.63 19.06 0.16
CA ARG A 239 0.70 19.32 -0.94
C ARG A 239 -0.71 18.89 -0.54
N GLY A 240 -1.27 19.64 0.39
CA GLY A 240 -2.60 19.42 0.93
C GLY A 240 -3.69 20.24 0.23
N THR A 241 -4.58 20.85 1.02
CA THR A 241 -5.55 21.86 0.57
C THR A 241 -4.82 23.11 0.07
N LYS A 242 -3.74 23.49 0.75
CA LYS A 242 -2.75 24.44 0.22
C LYS A 242 -1.41 23.74 0.04
N ARG A 243 -0.60 24.28 -0.89
CA ARG A 243 0.79 23.87 -1.04
C ARG A 243 1.64 24.77 -0.12
N VAL A 244 2.36 24.18 0.81
CA VAL A 244 3.28 24.89 1.71
C VAL A 244 4.63 24.22 1.65
N SER A 245 5.68 25.01 1.39
CA SER A 245 7.07 24.58 1.50
C SER A 245 7.68 25.28 2.70
N MET A 246 8.39 24.52 3.54
CA MET A 246 8.96 25.01 4.79
C MET A 246 10.26 24.27 5.11
N PRO A 247 11.18 24.86 5.88
CA PRO A 247 12.33 24.14 6.42
C PRO A 247 11.91 22.92 7.25
N LEU A 248 12.66 21.84 7.18
CA LEU A 248 12.36 20.64 7.96
C LEU A 248 12.49 20.89 9.47
N GLU A 249 13.52 21.64 9.86
CA GLU A 249 13.81 22.01 11.25
C GLU A 249 14.56 23.34 11.35
N LYS A 250 14.70 23.83 12.59
CA LYS A 250 15.64 24.90 12.95
C LYS A 250 16.74 24.37 13.87
N PRO A 251 17.95 24.97 13.85
CA PRO A 251 19.04 24.58 14.77
C PRO A 251 18.59 24.63 16.24
N GLY A 252 18.95 23.60 17.00
CA GLY A 252 18.61 23.50 18.43
C GLY A 252 17.14 23.24 18.74
N GLN A 253 16.30 22.90 17.76
CA GLN A 253 14.91 22.54 18.02
C GLN A 253 14.80 21.26 18.86
N ILE A 254 14.08 21.35 19.99
CA ILE A 254 13.83 20.24 20.90
C ILE A 254 12.48 19.61 20.56
N ILE A 255 12.45 18.28 20.52
CA ILE A 255 11.23 17.50 20.24
C ILE A 255 10.83 16.72 21.49
N GLN A 256 9.53 16.71 21.76
CA GLN A 256 8.94 16.00 22.89
C GLN A 256 8.69 14.54 22.52
N SER A 257 8.87 13.65 23.49
CA SER A 257 8.56 12.21 23.35
C SER A 257 7.11 11.93 22.91
N GLN A 258 6.15 12.77 23.32
CA GLN A 258 4.74 12.65 22.92
C GLN A 258 4.54 12.88 21.41
N THR A 259 5.23 13.88 20.84
CA THR A 259 5.20 14.14 19.40
C THR A 259 5.73 12.95 18.61
N LEU A 260 6.81 12.33 19.09
CA LEU A 260 7.36 11.13 18.47
C LEU A 260 6.35 9.97 18.48
N ALA A 261 5.67 9.71 19.60
CA ALA A 261 4.64 8.67 19.67
C ALA A 261 3.51 8.90 18.64
N LYS A 262 3.10 10.16 18.46
CA LYS A 262 2.09 10.55 17.46
C LYS A 262 2.59 10.43 16.02
N LEU A 263 3.86 10.71 15.77
CA LEU A 263 4.49 10.48 14.47
C LEU A 263 4.52 8.99 14.12
N VAL A 264 4.93 8.13 15.06
CA VAL A 264 4.91 6.67 14.90
C VAL A 264 3.50 6.18 14.60
N GLU A 265 2.51 6.63 15.37
CA GLU A 265 1.10 6.28 15.16
C GLU A 265 0.59 6.71 13.78
N THR A 266 0.93 7.94 13.37
CA THR A 266 0.47 8.51 12.10
C THR A 266 1.11 7.78 10.91
N VAL A 267 2.42 7.57 10.93
CA VAL A 267 3.11 6.85 9.84
C VAL A 267 2.60 5.41 9.74
N ALA A 268 2.45 4.71 10.86
CA ALA A 268 1.89 3.37 10.87
C ALA A 268 0.46 3.36 10.26
N TRP A 269 -0.40 4.30 10.64
CA TRP A 269 -1.76 4.39 10.11
C TRP A 269 -1.80 4.72 8.62
N VAL A 270 -0.98 5.68 8.15
CA VAL A 270 -0.94 6.09 6.75
C VAL A 270 -0.52 4.92 5.87
N TYR A 271 0.56 4.22 6.22
CA TYR A 271 1.13 3.19 5.37
C TYR A 271 0.46 1.82 5.47
N GLN A 272 -0.41 1.60 6.47
CA GLN A 272 -1.10 0.32 6.65
C GLN A 272 -2.07 -0.04 5.51
N GLU A 273 -2.77 0.93 4.91
CA GLU A 273 -3.74 0.66 3.84
C GLU A 273 -4.05 1.93 3.02
N ARG A 274 -4.07 1.80 1.68
CA ARG A 274 -4.37 2.89 0.73
C ARG A 274 -3.56 4.15 1.06
N PRO A 275 -2.22 4.05 1.06
CA PRO A 275 -1.37 5.06 1.67
C PRO A 275 -1.43 6.40 0.95
N GLU A 276 -1.65 6.42 -0.37
CA GLU A 276 -1.92 7.66 -1.13
C GLU A 276 -3.10 8.47 -0.57
N THR A 277 -4.22 7.81 -0.26
CA THR A 277 -5.42 8.49 0.25
C THR A 277 -5.21 8.96 1.68
N ARG A 278 -4.65 8.11 2.55
CA ARG A 278 -4.42 8.45 3.97
C ARG A 278 -3.38 9.56 4.12
N LEU A 279 -2.28 9.48 3.39
CA LEU A 279 -1.25 10.54 3.35
C LEU A 279 -1.85 11.85 2.87
N LYS A 280 -2.66 11.82 1.81
CA LYS A 280 -3.33 13.01 1.28
C LYS A 280 -4.24 13.68 2.31
N LEU A 281 -5.05 12.92 3.05
CA LEU A 281 -5.93 13.45 4.09
C LEU A 281 -5.14 14.10 5.25
N VAL A 282 -4.05 13.48 5.69
CA VAL A 282 -3.17 14.05 6.72
C VAL A 282 -2.52 15.33 6.21
N MET A 283 -1.95 15.32 5.00
CA MET A 283 -1.36 16.51 4.39
C MET A 283 -2.39 17.62 4.16
N ASP A 284 -3.62 17.29 3.77
CA ASP A 284 -4.70 18.26 3.59
C ASP A 284 -4.90 19.03 4.89
N ARG A 285 -5.06 18.32 6.00
CA ARG A 285 -5.29 18.99 7.29
C ARG A 285 -4.06 19.72 7.82
N LEU A 286 -2.89 19.10 7.81
CA LEU A 286 -1.63 19.75 8.23
C LEU A 286 -1.38 21.02 7.42
N SER A 287 -1.61 20.95 6.11
CA SER A 287 -1.33 22.07 5.23
C SER A 287 -2.13 23.30 5.61
N ILE A 288 -3.35 23.20 6.17
CA ILE A 288 -4.22 24.36 6.46
C ILE A 288 -3.59 25.30 7.48
N ASP A 289 -3.08 24.74 8.57
CA ASP A 289 -2.58 25.48 9.72
C ASP A 289 -1.09 25.85 9.58
N SER A 290 -0.32 25.11 8.78
CA SER A 290 1.10 25.39 8.51
C SER A 290 1.34 26.69 7.73
N GLN A 291 2.38 27.43 8.10
CA GLN A 291 2.92 28.57 7.33
C GLN A 291 4.30 28.23 6.72
N ALA A 292 4.78 29.06 5.80
CA ALA A 292 6.06 28.84 5.13
C ALA A 292 7.27 29.17 6.03
N GLU A 293 7.06 30.06 7.00
CA GLU A 293 8.04 30.52 7.98
C GLU A 293 8.21 29.52 9.15
N ASP A 294 7.26 28.59 9.31
CA ASP A 294 7.32 27.53 10.29
C ASP A 294 8.38 26.48 9.93
N THR A 295 8.62 25.52 10.82
CA THR A 295 9.37 24.30 10.49
C THR A 295 8.43 23.12 10.45
N LEU A 296 8.72 22.10 9.65
CA LEU A 296 7.89 20.90 9.61
C LEU A 296 7.78 20.27 11.00
N LEU A 297 8.91 20.16 11.72
CA LEU A 297 8.90 19.64 13.08
C LEU A 297 7.98 20.43 14.02
N PHE A 298 7.94 21.77 13.90
CA PHE A 298 7.02 22.59 14.69
C PHE A 298 5.55 22.27 14.33
N CYS A 299 5.22 22.20 13.03
CA CYS A 299 3.88 21.82 12.60
C CYS A 299 3.47 20.43 13.11
N MET A 300 4.42 19.48 13.19
CA MET A 300 4.16 18.15 13.74
C MET A 300 3.91 18.17 15.25
N GLN A 301 4.58 19.05 15.99
CA GLN A 301 4.34 19.22 17.43
C GLN A 301 2.97 19.83 17.72
N GLU A 302 2.57 20.84 16.96
CA GLU A 302 1.35 21.61 17.24
C GLU A 302 0.08 21.01 16.63
N TYR A 303 0.15 20.48 15.40
CA TYR A 303 -1.04 20.20 14.59
C TYR A 303 -1.26 18.72 14.26
N LEU A 304 -0.27 17.85 14.47
CA LEU A 304 -0.34 16.45 14.03
C LEU A 304 -1.47 15.66 14.67
N ASP A 305 -1.71 15.83 15.97
CA ASP A 305 -2.75 15.05 16.67
C ASP A 305 -4.15 15.38 16.13
N VAL A 306 -4.44 16.67 15.99
CA VAL A 306 -5.70 17.15 15.39
C VAL A 306 -5.80 16.72 13.92
N ALA A 307 -4.69 16.80 13.17
CA ALA A 307 -4.67 16.39 11.77
C ALA A 307 -4.92 14.90 11.58
N LEU A 308 -4.30 14.05 12.41
CA LEU A 308 -4.52 12.60 12.39
C LEU A 308 -5.98 12.26 12.70
N GLN A 309 -6.55 12.87 13.74
CA GLN A 309 -7.94 12.62 14.13
C GLN A 309 -8.90 13.00 12.99
N GLN A 310 -8.77 14.19 12.42
CA GLN A 310 -9.63 14.63 11.31
C GLN A 310 -9.41 13.82 10.03
N ALA A 311 -8.19 13.38 9.76
CA ALA A 311 -7.89 12.51 8.63
C ALA A 311 -8.57 11.13 8.78
N ARG A 312 -8.59 10.56 10.00
CA ARG A 312 -9.31 9.31 10.29
C ARG A 312 -10.82 9.46 10.11
N ASP A 313 -11.39 10.54 10.63
CA ASP A 313 -12.82 10.82 10.51
C ASP A 313 -13.20 11.01 9.03
N SER A 314 -12.41 11.79 8.29
CA SER A 314 -12.59 12.02 6.84
C SER A 314 -12.43 10.74 6.03
N TYR A 315 -11.46 9.89 6.39
CA TYR A 315 -11.24 8.61 5.71
C TYR A 315 -12.47 7.70 5.82
N ALA A 316 -13.12 7.67 6.99
CA ALA A 316 -14.36 6.90 7.17
C ALA A 316 -15.45 7.36 6.16
N PHE A 317 -15.61 8.67 5.96
CA PHE A 317 -16.54 9.21 4.98
C PHE A 317 -16.14 8.89 3.54
N VAL A 318 -14.87 9.03 3.17
CA VAL A 318 -14.38 8.70 1.82
C VAL A 318 -14.62 7.22 1.49
N ILE A 319 -14.42 6.33 2.46
CA ILE A 319 -14.69 4.90 2.29
C ILE A 319 -16.20 4.64 2.14
N LEU A 320 -17.04 5.30 2.93
CA LEU A 320 -18.50 5.21 2.81
C LEU A 320 -19.00 5.72 1.46
N GLU A 321 -18.56 6.89 1.02
CA GLU A 321 -18.96 7.49 -0.26
C GLU A 321 -18.55 6.61 -1.44
N ARG A 322 -17.32 6.05 -1.43
CA ARG A 322 -16.89 5.06 -2.44
C ARG A 322 -17.75 3.81 -2.41
N LYS A 323 -18.16 3.34 -1.24
CA LYS A 323 -19.06 2.18 -1.10
C LYS A 323 -20.45 2.49 -1.62
N ASP A 324 -20.98 3.69 -1.39
CA ASP A 324 -22.28 4.11 -1.90
C ASP A 324 -22.27 4.33 -3.41
N ALA A 325 -21.21 4.92 -3.95
CA ALA A 325 -20.98 5.03 -5.39
C ALA A 325 -20.94 3.64 -6.03
N TYR A 326 -20.18 2.71 -5.43
CA TYR A 326 -20.16 1.31 -5.84
C TYR A 326 -21.55 0.67 -5.84
N HIS A 327 -22.33 0.85 -4.77
CA HIS A 327 -23.69 0.31 -4.71
C HIS A 327 -24.65 0.99 -5.71
N LYS A 328 -24.44 2.28 -6.03
CA LYS A 328 -25.22 3.00 -7.03
C LYS A 328 -24.95 2.45 -8.43
N GLU A 329 -23.68 2.30 -8.81
CA GLU A 329 -23.28 1.70 -10.08
C GLU A 329 -23.85 0.28 -10.22
N MET A 330 -23.77 -0.53 -9.16
CA MET A 330 -24.38 -1.86 -9.15
C MET A 330 -25.91 -1.83 -9.36
N ARG A 331 -26.62 -0.89 -8.74
CA ARG A 331 -28.08 -0.74 -8.92
C ARG A 331 -28.45 -0.33 -10.34
N GLU A 332 -27.72 0.64 -10.91
CA GLU A 332 -27.92 1.06 -12.31
C GLU A 332 -27.70 -0.13 -13.25
N LEU A 333 -26.69 -0.94 -12.99
CA LEU A 333 -26.42 -2.14 -13.74
C LEU A 333 -27.53 -3.19 -13.68
N MET A 334 -28.04 -3.46 -12.48
CA MET A 334 -29.15 -4.39 -12.29
C MET A 334 -30.41 -3.91 -13.01
N LYS A 335 -30.62 -2.59 -13.09
CA LYS A 335 -31.73 -1.99 -13.84
C LYS A 335 -31.57 -2.25 -15.34
N ASP A 336 -30.36 -2.07 -15.88
CA ASP A 336 -30.07 -2.34 -17.30
C ASP A 336 -30.21 -3.83 -17.63
N MET A 337 -29.72 -4.72 -16.76
CA MET A 337 -29.91 -6.16 -16.95
C MET A 337 -31.40 -6.54 -16.87
N LYS A 338 -32.18 -5.96 -15.95
CA LYS A 338 -33.62 -6.19 -15.87
C LYS A 338 -34.32 -5.73 -17.15
N ALA A 339 -33.95 -4.57 -17.70
CA ALA A 339 -34.49 -4.09 -18.97
C ALA A 339 -34.19 -5.06 -20.12
N GLN A 340 -32.96 -5.58 -20.22
CA GLN A 340 -32.61 -6.63 -21.18
C GLN A 340 -33.43 -7.91 -20.95
N ALA A 341 -33.64 -8.29 -19.70
CA ALA A 341 -34.40 -9.47 -19.34
C ALA A 341 -35.90 -9.32 -19.68
N ASP A 342 -36.45 -8.11 -19.58
CA ASP A 342 -37.84 -7.79 -19.92
C ASP A 342 -38.04 -7.70 -21.45
N LEU A 343 -37.01 -7.32 -22.21
CA LEU A 343 -37.03 -7.42 -23.68
C LEU A 343 -37.26 -8.87 -24.15
N PHE A 344 -36.63 -9.87 -23.51
CA PHE A 344 -36.90 -11.27 -23.86
C PHE A 344 -38.37 -11.66 -23.63
N ALA A 345 -38.98 -11.20 -22.55
CA ALA A 345 -40.39 -11.45 -22.26
C ALA A 345 -41.31 -10.76 -23.28
N ALA A 346 -40.98 -9.54 -23.70
CA ALA A 346 -41.69 -8.84 -24.77
C ALA A 346 -41.60 -9.60 -26.10
N LYS A 347 -40.42 -10.13 -26.45
CA LYS A 347 -40.25 -10.93 -27.69
C LYS A 347 -41.05 -12.23 -27.69
N VAL A 348 -41.18 -12.91 -26.56
CA VAL A 348 -42.07 -14.07 -26.45
C VAL A 348 -43.52 -13.65 -26.69
N ARG A 349 -43.96 -12.51 -26.16
CA ARG A 349 -45.31 -11.98 -26.40
C ARG A 349 -45.53 -11.61 -27.87
N ASP A 350 -44.55 -11.00 -28.52
CA ASP A 350 -44.60 -10.67 -29.95
C ASP A 350 -44.78 -11.95 -30.79
N LEU A 351 -44.06 -13.03 -30.47
CA LEU A 351 -44.18 -14.32 -31.16
C LEU A 351 -45.57 -14.97 -30.97
N VAL A 352 -46.15 -14.86 -29.77
CA VAL A 352 -47.51 -15.37 -29.52
C VAL A 352 -48.55 -14.51 -30.26
N ALA A 353 -48.36 -13.19 -30.31
CA ALA A 353 -49.24 -12.28 -31.01
C ALA A 353 -49.19 -12.49 -32.53
N SER A 354 -48.00 -12.70 -33.12
CA SER A 354 -47.85 -13.01 -34.54
C SER A 354 -48.53 -14.33 -34.90
N LEU A 355 -48.31 -15.38 -34.10
CA LEU A 355 -48.96 -16.67 -34.28
C LEU A 355 -50.49 -16.56 -34.19
N THR A 356 -51.01 -15.85 -33.19
CA THR A 356 -52.46 -15.67 -32.99
C THR A 356 -53.08 -14.91 -34.17
N ARG A 357 -52.41 -13.86 -34.66
CA ARG A 357 -52.86 -13.08 -35.82
C ARG A 357 -52.89 -13.95 -37.08
N ASP A 358 -51.87 -14.76 -37.31
CA ASP A 358 -51.80 -15.63 -38.47
C ASP A 358 -52.88 -16.72 -38.40
N ILE A 359 -53.13 -17.32 -37.23
CA ILE A 359 -54.24 -18.28 -36.99
C ILE A 359 -55.60 -17.63 -37.27
N LEU A 360 -55.85 -16.44 -36.71
CA LEU A 360 -57.12 -15.74 -36.88
C LEU A 360 -57.33 -15.33 -38.34
N GLY A 361 -56.27 -14.90 -39.02
CA GLY A 361 -56.27 -14.59 -40.45
C GLY A 361 -56.68 -15.80 -41.30
N ILE A 362 -56.11 -16.98 -41.02
CA ILE A 362 -56.50 -18.24 -41.68
C ILE A 362 -57.97 -18.57 -41.38
N LEU A 363 -58.40 -18.47 -40.12
CA LEU A 363 -59.77 -18.82 -39.71
C LEU A 363 -60.81 -17.91 -40.38
N VAL A 364 -60.54 -16.61 -40.43
CA VAL A 364 -61.38 -15.63 -41.14
C VAL A 364 -61.37 -15.88 -42.64
N PHE A 365 -60.21 -16.19 -43.23
CA PHE A 365 -60.09 -16.50 -44.65
C PHE A 365 -60.88 -17.75 -45.03
N ILE A 366 -60.77 -18.82 -44.24
CA ILE A 366 -61.59 -20.03 -44.36
C ILE A 366 -63.07 -19.66 -44.23
N GLY A 367 -63.45 -18.93 -43.17
CA GLY A 367 -64.81 -18.48 -42.92
C GLY A 367 -65.42 -17.75 -44.12
N PHE A 368 -64.77 -16.71 -44.64
CA PHE A 368 -65.22 -15.97 -45.82
C PHE A 368 -65.25 -16.80 -47.10
N SER A 369 -64.26 -17.68 -47.30
CA SER A 369 -64.20 -18.56 -48.46
C SER A 369 -65.40 -19.51 -48.52
N PHE A 370 -65.97 -19.88 -47.36
CA PHE A 370 -67.17 -20.72 -47.27
C PHE A 370 -68.48 -19.90 -47.19
N ILE A 371 -68.49 -18.70 -46.61
CA ILE A 371 -69.72 -17.91 -46.37
C ILE A 371 -70.42 -17.46 -47.64
N GLY A 372 -69.69 -17.23 -48.74
CA GLY A 372 -70.25 -16.77 -50.01
C GLY A 372 -70.94 -17.86 -50.85
N LYS A 373 -70.81 -19.14 -50.49
CA LYS A 373 -71.24 -20.27 -51.33
C LYS A 373 -71.86 -21.43 -50.53
N PHE A 374 -72.65 -21.10 -49.50
CA PHE A 374 -73.39 -22.02 -48.63
C PHE A 374 -74.59 -22.72 -49.32
N ASP A 375 -74.38 -23.25 -50.52
CA ASP A 375 -75.33 -24.15 -51.18
C ASP A 375 -74.66 -25.52 -51.36
N GLN A 376 -75.31 -26.58 -50.90
CA GLN A 376 -74.73 -27.93 -50.76
C GLN A 376 -74.20 -28.47 -52.11
N LYS A 377 -74.77 -28.02 -53.23
CA LYS A 377 -74.32 -28.34 -54.61
C LYS A 377 -73.08 -27.55 -55.05
N ASN A 378 -72.92 -26.31 -54.58
CA ASN A 378 -71.77 -25.47 -54.88
C ASN A 378 -70.56 -25.82 -54.01
N LEU A 379 -70.79 -26.33 -52.80
CA LEU A 379 -69.72 -26.69 -51.87
C LEU A 379 -68.89 -27.87 -52.37
N ALA A 380 -69.54 -28.90 -52.94
CA ALA A 380 -68.86 -30.03 -53.55
C ALA A 380 -68.08 -29.66 -54.83
N SER A 381 -68.60 -28.75 -55.66
CA SER A 381 -67.91 -28.30 -56.88
C SER A 381 -66.72 -27.38 -56.59
N LEU A 382 -66.75 -26.63 -55.48
CA LEU A 382 -65.62 -25.80 -55.02
C LEU A 382 -64.51 -26.61 -54.37
N LEU A 383 -64.85 -27.68 -53.65
CA LEU A 383 -63.85 -28.56 -53.03
C LEU A 383 -63.01 -29.32 -54.06
N ILE A 384 -63.53 -29.46 -55.28
CA ILE A 384 -62.86 -30.13 -56.41
C ILE A 384 -62.20 -29.11 -57.35
N SER A 385 -62.45 -27.80 -57.18
CA SER A 385 -61.92 -26.79 -58.10
C SER A 385 -60.41 -26.57 -57.93
N ASP A 386 -59.70 -26.51 -59.06
CA ASP A 386 -58.26 -26.24 -59.09
C ASP A 386 -57.93 -24.85 -58.50
N GLU A 387 -58.86 -23.91 -58.59
CA GLU A 387 -58.71 -22.55 -58.04
C GLU A 387 -58.60 -22.54 -56.51
N LEU A 388 -59.46 -23.28 -55.80
CA LEU A 388 -59.42 -23.36 -54.34
C LEU A 388 -58.16 -24.11 -53.86
N SER A 389 -57.82 -25.20 -54.55
CA SER A 389 -56.59 -25.98 -54.30
C SER A 389 -55.32 -25.13 -54.45
N LEU A 390 -55.26 -24.27 -55.48
CA LEU A 390 -54.12 -23.37 -55.70
C LEU A 390 -54.01 -22.29 -54.62
N VAL A 391 -55.14 -21.65 -54.27
CA VAL A 391 -55.18 -20.60 -53.23
C VAL A 391 -54.78 -21.15 -51.85
N VAL A 392 -55.26 -22.34 -51.50
CA VAL A 392 -54.94 -22.99 -50.23
C VAL A 392 -53.47 -23.43 -50.15
N LYS A 393 -52.88 -23.93 -51.25
CA LYS A 393 -51.45 -24.23 -51.33
C LYS A 393 -50.58 -22.97 -51.24
N PHE A 394 -51.02 -21.87 -51.85
CA PHE A 394 -50.36 -20.57 -51.72
C PHE A 394 -50.40 -20.05 -50.27
N LEU A 395 -51.54 -20.20 -49.58
CA LEU A 395 -51.70 -19.85 -48.17
C LEU A 395 -50.80 -20.72 -47.26
N ALA A 396 -50.70 -22.02 -47.52
CA ALA A 396 -49.78 -22.90 -46.80
C ALA A 396 -48.30 -22.52 -47.02
N GLY A 397 -47.95 -22.10 -48.24
CA GLY A 397 -46.62 -21.55 -48.56
C GLY A 397 -46.34 -20.23 -47.84
N TYR A 398 -47.33 -19.34 -47.75
CA TYR A 398 -47.25 -18.11 -46.97
C TYR A 398 -46.95 -18.39 -45.48
N LEU A 399 -47.59 -19.40 -44.88
CA LEU A 399 -47.34 -19.77 -43.48
C LEU A 399 -45.93 -20.30 -43.23
N ILE A 400 -45.40 -21.10 -44.16
CA ILE A 400 -44.01 -21.59 -44.08
C ILE A 400 -43.05 -20.40 -44.18
N LEU A 401 -43.28 -19.49 -45.12
CA LEU A 401 -42.44 -18.30 -45.30
C LEU A 401 -42.52 -17.36 -44.09
N SER A 402 -43.72 -17.12 -43.55
CA SER A 402 -43.93 -16.34 -42.32
C SER A 402 -43.19 -16.96 -41.14
N CYS A 403 -43.32 -18.28 -40.95
CA CYS A 403 -42.60 -19.02 -39.90
C CYS A 403 -41.08 -18.91 -40.06
N ALA A 404 -40.55 -19.11 -41.27
CA ALA A 404 -39.12 -19.05 -41.53
C ALA A 404 -38.56 -17.65 -41.24
N LEU A 405 -39.22 -16.60 -41.71
CA LEU A 405 -38.80 -15.22 -41.46
C LEU A 405 -38.86 -14.85 -39.97
N GLN A 406 -39.93 -15.25 -39.27
CA GLN A 406 -40.06 -15.00 -37.83
C GLN A 406 -38.97 -15.72 -37.03
N LEU A 407 -38.71 -17.00 -37.30
CA LEU A 407 -37.66 -17.76 -36.62
C LEU A 407 -36.27 -17.19 -36.88
N ILE A 408 -35.96 -16.80 -38.12
CA ILE A 408 -34.65 -16.22 -38.47
C ILE A 408 -34.44 -14.88 -37.75
N MET A 409 -35.45 -14.00 -37.77
CA MET A 409 -35.35 -12.69 -37.12
C MET A 409 -35.20 -12.81 -35.60
N HIS A 410 -36.03 -13.62 -34.95
CA HIS A 410 -35.94 -13.83 -33.50
C HIS A 410 -34.65 -14.54 -33.10
N TRP A 411 -34.16 -15.50 -33.90
CA TRP A 411 -32.89 -16.18 -33.64
C TRP A 411 -31.70 -15.21 -33.70
N ARG A 412 -31.63 -14.40 -34.76
CA ARG A 412 -30.56 -13.41 -34.95
C ARG A 412 -30.51 -12.43 -33.80
N ASP A 413 -31.65 -11.87 -33.43
CA ASP A 413 -31.75 -10.87 -32.37
C ASP A 413 -31.34 -11.48 -31.02
N VAL A 414 -31.80 -12.69 -30.69
CA VAL A 414 -31.42 -13.39 -29.45
C VAL A 414 -29.91 -13.68 -29.39
N SER A 415 -29.33 -14.08 -30.51
CA SER A 415 -27.88 -14.31 -30.59
C SER A 415 -27.07 -13.02 -30.41
N LEU A 416 -27.55 -11.90 -30.94
CA LEU A 416 -26.89 -10.59 -30.79
C LEU A 416 -27.00 -10.10 -29.35
N THR A 417 -28.21 -10.10 -28.78
CA THR A 417 -28.45 -9.67 -27.39
C THR A 417 -27.65 -10.51 -26.39
N TYR A 418 -27.51 -11.81 -26.62
CA TYR A 418 -26.71 -12.67 -25.74
C TYR A 418 -25.21 -12.35 -25.80
N ARG A 419 -24.67 -12.09 -27.00
CA ARG A 419 -23.26 -11.69 -27.17
C ARG A 419 -22.98 -10.33 -26.54
N GLU A 420 -23.90 -9.38 -26.69
CA GLU A 420 -23.80 -8.07 -26.04
C GLU A 420 -23.85 -8.22 -24.52
N SER A 421 -24.80 -9.00 -23.99
CA SER A 421 -24.92 -9.27 -22.56
C SER A 421 -23.66 -9.91 -21.97
N GLN A 422 -23.06 -10.89 -22.67
CA GLN A 422 -21.77 -11.48 -22.26
C GLN A 422 -20.62 -10.47 -22.28
N LYS A 423 -20.53 -9.62 -23.31
CA LYS A 423 -19.50 -8.57 -23.36
C LYS A 423 -19.64 -7.57 -22.21
N TRP A 424 -20.86 -7.13 -21.92
CA TRP A 424 -21.13 -6.28 -20.76
C TRP A 424 -20.74 -6.98 -19.46
N LEU A 425 -21.08 -8.26 -19.31
CA LEU A 425 -20.71 -9.11 -18.18
C LEU A 425 -19.19 -9.32 -18.02
N ASP A 426 -18.42 -9.33 -19.11
CA ASP A 426 -16.96 -9.43 -19.07
C ASP A 426 -16.30 -8.10 -18.69
N THR A 427 -16.79 -6.97 -19.21
CA THR A 427 -16.40 -5.63 -18.72
C THR A 427 -16.73 -5.47 -17.22
N LEU A 428 -17.73 -6.19 -16.73
CA LEU A 428 -18.16 -6.22 -15.33
C LEU A 428 -17.32 -7.09 -14.39
N GLN A 429 -16.36 -7.87 -14.90
CA GLN A 429 -15.54 -8.75 -14.08
C GLN A 429 -14.64 -7.98 -13.09
N ASN A 430 -14.49 -6.66 -13.27
CA ASN A 430 -13.82 -5.79 -12.32
C ASN A 430 -14.66 -5.50 -11.05
N TYR A 431 -15.96 -5.84 -11.04
CA TYR A 431 -16.91 -5.38 -10.02
C TYR A 431 -17.60 -6.51 -9.23
N THR A 432 -17.48 -7.77 -9.67
CA THR A 432 -18.10 -8.94 -9.02
C THR A 432 -17.17 -10.16 -9.06
N SER A 433 -17.26 -11.01 -8.02
CA SER A 433 -16.61 -12.32 -8.03
C SER A 433 -17.14 -13.17 -9.19
N ARG A 434 -16.28 -13.99 -9.80
CA ARG A 434 -16.68 -14.92 -10.88
C ARG A 434 -17.86 -15.80 -10.48
N LYS A 435 -17.96 -16.18 -9.21
CA LYS A 435 -19.04 -17.02 -8.69
C LYS A 435 -20.38 -16.29 -8.65
N ASP A 436 -20.39 -15.05 -8.15
CA ASP A 436 -21.61 -14.23 -8.11
C ASP A 436 -22.10 -13.84 -9.51
N LYS A 437 -21.17 -13.62 -10.46
CA LYS A 437 -21.47 -13.38 -11.88
C LYS A 437 -22.22 -14.58 -12.51
N GLU A 438 -21.79 -15.79 -12.21
CA GLU A 438 -22.37 -17.00 -12.77
C GLU A 438 -23.75 -17.30 -12.16
N ASP A 439 -23.83 -17.26 -10.82
CA ASP A 439 -25.03 -17.64 -10.08
C ASP A 439 -26.15 -16.60 -10.20
N ASN A 440 -25.85 -15.31 -10.07
CA ASN A 440 -26.87 -14.25 -10.02
C ASN A 440 -27.21 -13.64 -11.39
N PHE A 441 -26.33 -13.72 -12.39
CA PHE A 441 -26.53 -13.04 -13.68
C PHE A 441 -26.70 -14.05 -14.83
N LEU A 442 -25.69 -14.88 -15.08
CA LEU A 442 -25.72 -15.83 -16.21
C LEU A 442 -26.79 -16.90 -16.07
N SER A 443 -27.00 -17.43 -14.86
CA SER A 443 -28.02 -18.46 -14.63
C SER A 443 -29.44 -17.97 -14.93
N LEU A 444 -29.76 -16.72 -14.57
CA LEU A 444 -31.08 -16.11 -14.78
C LEU A 444 -31.31 -15.79 -16.26
N LEU A 445 -30.31 -15.23 -16.95
CA LEU A 445 -30.35 -14.98 -18.39
C LEU A 445 -30.50 -16.27 -19.19
N ASN A 446 -29.75 -17.32 -18.83
CA ASN A 446 -29.84 -18.63 -19.48
C ASN A 446 -31.20 -19.29 -19.28
N LYS A 447 -31.82 -19.17 -18.10
CA LYS A 447 -33.19 -19.67 -17.86
C LYS A 447 -34.19 -18.97 -18.79
N ARG A 448 -34.15 -17.63 -18.91
CA ARG A 448 -35.06 -16.88 -19.80
C ARG A 448 -34.81 -17.18 -21.29
N LYS A 449 -33.55 -17.34 -21.69
CA LYS A 449 -33.16 -17.78 -23.04
C LYS A 449 -33.74 -19.15 -23.37
N LYS A 450 -33.66 -20.11 -22.45
CA LYS A 450 -34.24 -21.45 -22.61
C LYS A 450 -35.76 -21.37 -22.84
N THR A 451 -36.47 -20.54 -22.07
CA THR A 451 -37.91 -20.32 -22.25
C THR A 451 -38.24 -19.76 -23.64
N LEU A 452 -37.45 -18.82 -24.15
CA LEU A 452 -37.66 -18.26 -25.48
C LEU A 452 -37.36 -19.29 -26.60
N TYR A 453 -36.32 -20.12 -26.47
CA TYR A 453 -36.09 -21.23 -27.41
C TYR A 453 -37.24 -22.23 -27.42
N ILE A 454 -37.75 -22.59 -26.25
CA ILE A 454 -38.92 -23.47 -26.14
C ILE A 454 -40.12 -22.84 -26.84
N ALA A 455 -40.37 -21.53 -26.64
CA ALA A 455 -41.46 -20.82 -27.31
C ALA A 455 -41.28 -20.78 -28.85
N MET A 456 -40.06 -20.58 -29.35
CA MET A 456 -39.77 -20.64 -30.79
C MET A 456 -40.03 -22.03 -31.38
N VAL A 457 -39.61 -23.10 -30.69
CA VAL A 457 -39.88 -24.48 -31.12
C VAL A 457 -41.38 -24.76 -31.15
N ILE A 458 -42.10 -24.39 -30.08
CA ILE A 458 -43.56 -24.55 -30.01
C ILE A 458 -44.25 -23.80 -31.15
N SER A 459 -43.88 -22.53 -31.39
CA SER A 459 -44.44 -21.74 -32.49
C SER A 459 -44.17 -22.38 -33.85
N GLY A 460 -42.94 -22.85 -34.09
CA GLY A 460 -42.59 -23.58 -35.32
C GLY A 460 -43.42 -24.85 -35.53
N VAL A 461 -43.68 -25.62 -34.46
CA VAL A 461 -44.57 -26.79 -34.52
C VAL A 461 -46.00 -26.38 -34.88
N PHE A 462 -46.54 -25.32 -34.26
CA PHE A 462 -47.87 -24.81 -34.62
C PHE A 462 -47.97 -24.36 -36.07
N TYR A 463 -46.99 -23.62 -36.58
CA TYR A 463 -46.94 -23.23 -37.99
C TYR A 463 -46.84 -24.44 -38.94
N ALA A 464 -46.07 -25.47 -38.58
CA ALA A 464 -45.98 -26.69 -39.37
C ALA A 464 -47.33 -27.43 -39.41
N VAL A 465 -48.00 -27.58 -38.27
CA VAL A 465 -49.33 -28.19 -38.18
C VAL A 465 -50.34 -27.37 -39.00
N LEU A 466 -50.39 -26.05 -38.85
CA LEU A 466 -51.28 -25.16 -39.59
C LEU A 466 -51.03 -25.24 -41.10
N SER A 467 -49.77 -25.28 -41.53
CA SER A 467 -49.42 -25.40 -42.94
C SER A 467 -49.88 -26.74 -43.51
N VAL A 468 -49.68 -27.85 -42.80
CA VAL A 468 -50.13 -29.19 -43.22
C VAL A 468 -51.65 -29.29 -43.26
N VAL A 469 -52.35 -28.75 -42.26
CA VAL A 469 -53.82 -28.73 -42.21
C VAL A 469 -54.36 -27.86 -43.34
N THR A 470 -53.77 -26.68 -43.57
CA THR A 470 -54.15 -25.80 -44.67
C THR A 470 -53.91 -26.50 -46.01
N TRP A 471 -52.72 -27.05 -46.25
CA TRP A 471 -52.39 -27.75 -47.49
C TRP A 471 -53.37 -28.89 -47.84
N ASN A 472 -53.86 -29.60 -46.83
CA ASN A 472 -54.78 -30.74 -46.99
C ASN A 472 -56.26 -30.37 -46.72
N LEU A 473 -56.58 -29.08 -46.57
CA LEU A 473 -57.92 -28.60 -46.20
C LEU A 473 -59.03 -29.14 -47.12
N PRO A 474 -58.88 -29.18 -48.47
CA PRO A 474 -59.94 -29.71 -49.33
C PRO A 474 -60.23 -31.20 -49.08
N CYS A 475 -59.19 -32.00 -48.82
CA CYS A 475 -59.32 -33.43 -48.52
C CYS A 475 -59.93 -33.68 -47.14
N LEU A 476 -59.55 -32.88 -46.14
CA LEU A 476 -60.11 -32.95 -44.79
C LEU A 476 -61.62 -32.60 -44.77
N ILE A 477 -62.02 -31.56 -45.49
CA ILE A 477 -63.42 -31.15 -45.59
C ILE A 477 -64.25 -32.17 -46.37
N GLN A 478 -63.72 -32.76 -47.45
CA GLN A 478 -64.37 -33.87 -48.15
C GLN A 478 -64.61 -35.08 -47.24
N ARG A 479 -63.64 -35.44 -46.38
CA ARG A 479 -63.81 -36.53 -45.39
C ARG A 479 -64.82 -36.20 -44.29
N LEU A 480 -64.89 -34.94 -43.85
CA LEU A 480 -65.86 -34.47 -42.85
C LEU A 480 -67.29 -34.38 -43.38
N LEU A 481 -67.48 -34.13 -44.69
CA LEU A 481 -68.80 -34.13 -45.34
C LEU A 481 -69.28 -35.53 -45.75
N ALA A 482 -68.37 -36.52 -45.82
CA ALA A 482 -68.68 -37.92 -46.12
C ALA A 482 -69.01 -38.76 -44.87
N LEU A 483 -68.79 -38.18 -43.68
CA LEU A 483 -69.27 -38.63 -42.37
C LEU A 483 -70.62 -37.98 -42.10
#